data_AF-A0A354HT16-F1
#
_entry.id   AF-A0A354HT16-F1
#
_cell.length_a   1.000
_cell.length_b   1.000
_cell.length_c   1.000
_cell.angle_alpha   90.00
_cell.angle_beta   90.00
_cell.angle_gamma   90.00
#
_symmetry.space_group_name_H-M   'P 1'
#
loop_
_entity.id
_entity.type
_entity.pdbx_description
1 polymer ?
#
loop_
_entity_poly.entity_id
_entity_poly.type
_entity_poly.pdbx_seq_one_letter_code
_entity_poly.pdbx_strand_id
1 'polypeptide(L)'
;GGIKYSGDFVKAIAAGADTVMIGSLLAGTEESPGAIEIYQGRSYKVYRGMGSIGAMRAGSKDRYFQAGQQKLVPEGIEGRVPYKGTAADSIF
;
A
#
# COMPACT_ATOMS: atom_id res chain seq x y z
N GLY A 1 3.52 6.68 6.89
CA GLY A 1 2.65 6.63 5.70
C GLY A 1 2.38 8.03 5.18
N GLY A 2 1.98 8.19 3.91
CA GLY A 2 1.68 9.52 3.33
C GLY A 2 2.79 10.13 2.46
N ILE A 3 3.92 9.43 2.32
CA ILE A 3 5.03 9.83 1.45
C ILE A 3 4.64 9.57 -0.01
N LYS A 4 4.67 10.62 -0.83
CA LYS A 4 4.34 10.52 -2.27
C LYS A 4 5.57 10.72 -3.15
N TYR A 5 6.50 11.56 -2.71
CA TYR A 5 7.69 11.94 -3.47
C TYR A 5 8.95 11.86 -2.61
N SER A 6 10.12 11.81 -3.26
CA SER A 6 11.43 11.79 -2.59
C SER A 6 11.61 12.95 -1.60
N GLY A 7 11.11 14.14 -1.94
CA GLY A 7 11.15 15.31 -1.04
C GLY A 7 10.36 15.15 0.26
N ASP A 8 9.35 14.27 0.30
CA ASP A 8 8.59 14.02 1.53
C ASP A 8 9.40 13.20 2.54
N PHE A 9 10.37 12.40 2.10
CA PHE A 9 11.33 11.72 2.99
C PHE A 9 12.19 12.74 3.70
N VAL A 10 12.71 13.73 2.98
CA VAL A 10 13.53 14.81 3.55
C VAL A 10 12.73 15.58 4.61
N LYS A 11 11.45 15.88 4.34
CA LYS A 11 10.58 16.55 5.31
C LYS A 11 10.34 15.70 6.56
N ALA A 12 10.10 14.39 6.39
CA ALA A 12 9.88 13.49 7.52
C ALA A 12 11.12 13.38 8.42
N ILE A 13 12.30 13.26 7.80
CA ILE A 13 13.58 13.20 8.53
C ILE A 13 13.88 14.55 9.21
N ALA A 14 13.68 15.67 8.50
CA ALA A 14 13.85 17.00 9.08
C ALA A 14 12.89 17.29 10.24
N ALA A 15 11.70 16.66 10.24
CA ALA A 15 10.75 16.71 11.34
C ALA A 15 11.14 15.80 12.53
N GLY A 16 12.27 15.09 12.45
CA GLY A 16 12.83 14.27 13.54
C GLY A 16 12.64 12.76 13.40
N ALA A 17 12.23 12.25 12.24
CA ALA A 17 12.15 10.80 12.02
C ALA A 17 13.52 10.19 11.68
N ASP A 18 13.92 9.13 12.37
CA ASP A 18 15.14 8.37 12.03
C ASP A 18 14.97 7.55 10.74
N THR A 19 13.77 7.02 10.52
CA THR A 19 13.44 6.17 9.36
C THR A 19 12.00 6.39 8.92
N VAL A 20 11.68 5.99 7.68
CA VAL A 20 10.37 6.20 7.07
C VAL A 20 9.82 4.90 6.50
N MET A 21 8.62 4.51 6.93
CA MET A 21 7.89 3.37 6.36
C MET A 21 7.01 3.80 5.18
N ILE A 22 7.20 3.13 4.04
CA ILE A 22 6.48 3.38 2.78
C ILE A 22 5.69 2.14 2.32
N GLY A 23 4.51 2.38 1.75
CA GLY A 23 3.65 1.32 1.20
C GLY A 23 3.37 1.55 -0.29
N SER A 24 2.65 2.63 -0.61
CA SER A 24 2.21 2.96 -1.97
C SER A 24 3.35 3.11 -2.99
N LEU A 25 4.53 3.56 -2.55
CA LEU A 25 5.69 3.70 -3.43
C LEU A 25 6.19 2.34 -3.93
N LEU A 26 6.27 1.35 -3.04
CA LEU A 26 6.75 0.00 -3.34
C LEU A 26 5.65 -0.95 -3.81
N ALA A 27 4.37 -0.59 -3.65
CA ALA A 27 3.25 -1.47 -3.99
C ALA A 27 3.22 -1.92 -5.47
N GLY A 28 3.74 -1.11 -6.38
CA GLY A 28 3.79 -1.40 -7.82
C GLY A 28 5.05 -2.13 -8.29
N THR A 29 5.97 -2.49 -7.39
CA THR A 29 7.24 -3.14 -7.73
C THR A 29 7.06 -4.61 -8.05
N GLU A 30 8.02 -5.25 -8.73
CA GLU A 30 7.98 -6.67 -9.08
C GLU A 30 7.88 -7.58 -7.84
N GLU A 31 8.64 -7.24 -6.80
CA GLU A 31 8.80 -7.99 -5.56
C GLU A 31 7.61 -7.87 -4.62
N SER A 32 6.74 -6.88 -4.82
CA SER A 32 5.54 -6.72 -4.00
C SER A 32 4.56 -7.90 -4.22
N PRO A 33 3.84 -8.36 -3.18
CA PRO A 33 2.86 -9.43 -3.35
C PRO A 33 1.67 -8.96 -4.19
N GLY A 34 1.07 -9.88 -4.95
CA GLY A 34 -0.12 -9.62 -5.76
C GLY A 34 0.10 -9.81 -7.26
N ALA A 35 -1.00 -9.96 -8.00
CA ALA A 35 -0.95 -10.18 -9.45
C ALA A 35 -0.78 -8.85 -10.21
N ILE A 36 -0.10 -8.93 -11.35
CA ILE A 36 -0.08 -7.86 -12.35
C ILE A 36 -1.33 -8.00 -13.22
N GLU A 37 -2.12 -6.94 -13.30
CA GLU A 37 -3.33 -6.85 -14.11
C GLU A 37 -3.13 -5.85 -15.25
N ILE A 38 -3.62 -6.19 -16.44
CA ILE A 38 -3.64 -5.27 -17.58
C ILE A 38 -4.97 -4.53 -17.59
N TYR A 39 -4.91 -3.20 -17.53
CA TYR A 39 -6.09 -2.35 -17.66
C TYR A 39 -5.82 -1.24 -18.67
N GLN A 40 -6.67 -1.13 -19.69
CA GLN A 40 -6.54 -0.15 -20.78
C GLN A 40 -5.13 -0.17 -21.41
N GLY A 41 -4.57 -1.37 -21.62
CA GLY A 41 -3.26 -1.55 -22.24
C GLY A 41 -2.05 -1.20 -21.35
N ARG A 42 -2.25 -0.92 -20.06
CA ARG A 42 -1.17 -0.65 -19.09
C ARG A 42 -1.18 -1.69 -17.97
N SER A 43 0.01 -2.03 -17.47
CA SER A 43 0.18 -2.95 -16.34
C SER A 43 -0.01 -2.23 -15.01
N TYR A 44 -0.78 -2.85 -14.12
CA TYR A 44 -1.04 -2.39 -12.76
C TYR A 44 -0.84 -3.55 -11.77
N LYS A 45 -0.60 -3.23 -10.49
CA LYS A 45 -0.70 -4.18 -9.39
C LYS A 45 -1.84 -3.80 -8.44
N VAL A 46 -2.50 -4.81 -7.89
CA VAL A 46 -3.54 -4.63 -6.87
C VAL A 46 -2.90 -4.16 -5.57
N TYR A 47 -3.43 -3.08 -4.99
CA TYR A 47 -2.97 -2.52 -3.72
C TYR A 47 -4.18 -2.20 -2.83
N ARG A 48 -4.16 -2.68 -1.59
CA ARG A 48 -5.26 -2.47 -0.64
C ARG A 48 -4.75 -2.02 0.72
N GLY A 49 -5.49 -1.11 1.34
CA GLY A 49 -5.26 -0.76 2.74
C GLY A 49 -5.68 -1.90 3.67
N MET A 50 -5.00 -2.07 4.80
CA MET A 50 -5.35 -3.13 5.75
C MET A 50 -6.76 -3.00 6.33
N GLY A 51 -7.37 -1.80 6.28
CA GLY A 51 -8.75 -1.54 6.70
C GLY A 51 -9.77 -1.72 5.59
N SER A 52 -9.36 -2.21 4.41
CA SER A 52 -10.29 -2.54 3.34
C SER A 52 -11.10 -3.79 3.67
N ILE A 53 -12.27 -3.94 3.06
CA ILE A 53 -13.13 -5.11 3.27
C ILE A 53 -12.38 -6.41 2.93
N GLY A 54 -11.64 -6.45 1.81
CA GLY A 54 -10.92 -7.64 1.40
C GLY A 54 -9.75 -7.98 2.32
N ALA A 55 -9.02 -6.98 2.82
CA ALA A 55 -7.96 -7.20 3.80
C ALA A 55 -8.54 -7.69 5.14
N MET A 56 -9.61 -7.05 5.63
CA MET A 56 -10.29 -7.42 6.87
C MET A 56 -10.84 -8.84 6.79
N ARG A 57 -11.45 -9.23 5.67
CA ARG A 57 -11.88 -10.62 5.46
C ARG A 57 -10.71 -11.61 5.47
N ALA A 58 -9.53 -11.18 5.03
CA ALA A 58 -8.30 -11.98 5.01
C ALA A 58 -7.52 -11.96 6.35
N GLY A 59 -8.10 -11.39 7.42
CA GLY A 59 -7.56 -11.53 8.78
C GLY A 59 -7.11 -10.25 9.46
N SER A 60 -7.25 -9.07 8.85
CA SER A 60 -6.83 -7.81 9.48
C SER A 60 -7.88 -7.14 10.37
N LYS A 61 -8.97 -7.83 10.73
CA LYS A 61 -10.10 -7.25 11.48
C LYS A 61 -9.73 -6.81 12.89
N ASP A 62 -8.85 -7.56 13.53
CA ASP A 62 -8.33 -7.32 14.88
C ASP A 62 -7.68 -5.94 14.99
N ARG A 63 -6.92 -5.54 13.96
CA ARG A 63 -6.29 -4.22 13.86
C ARG A 63 -7.30 -3.05 13.91
N TYR A 64 -8.55 -3.30 13.50
CA TYR A 64 -9.64 -2.31 13.47
C TYR A 64 -10.73 -2.63 14.50
N PHE A 65 -10.44 -3.45 15.52
CA PHE A 65 -11.38 -3.81 16.59
C PHE A 65 -12.69 -4.45 16.09
N GLN A 66 -12.65 -5.09 14.92
CA GLN A 66 -13.80 -5.73 14.28
C GLN A 66 -13.73 -7.26 14.31
N ALA A 67 -12.92 -7.82 15.21
CA ALA A 67 -12.89 -9.25 15.45
C ALA A 67 -14.28 -9.75 15.90
N GLY A 68 -14.83 -10.74 15.19
CA GLY A 68 -16.17 -11.29 15.46
C GLY A 68 -17.35 -10.52 14.87
N GLN A 69 -17.13 -9.34 14.24
CA GLN A 69 -18.20 -8.59 13.61
C GLN A 69 -18.64 -9.23 12.28
N GLN A 70 -19.94 -9.45 12.12
CA GLN A 70 -20.54 -9.96 10.87
C GLN A 70 -20.61 -8.87 9.80
N LYS A 71 -20.96 -7.64 10.19
CA LYS A 71 -20.99 -6.46 9.32
C LYS A 71 -19.75 -5.61 9.59
N LEU A 72 -18.89 -5.49 8.58
CA LEU A 72 -17.64 -4.74 8.68
C LEU A 72 -17.86 -3.27 8.27
N VAL A 73 -17.16 -2.36 8.95
CA VAL A 73 -17.07 -0.93 8.61
C VAL A 73 -15.65 -0.67 8.12
N PRO A 74 -15.40 -0.51 6.82
CA PRO A 74 -14.05 -0.34 6.29
C PRO A 74 -13.49 1.05 6.57
N GLU A 75 -12.22 1.10 7.00
CA GLU A 75 -11.41 2.31 7.14
C GLU A 75 -10.35 2.45 6.03
N GLY A 76 -10.32 1.49 5.10
CA GLY A 76 -9.40 1.46 3.98
C GLY A 76 -10.12 1.18 2.67
N ILE A 77 -9.46 1.54 1.58
CA ILE A 77 -9.93 1.27 0.21
C ILE A 77 -9.03 0.25 -0.48
N GLU A 78 -9.56 -0.33 -1.55
CA GLU A 78 -8.82 -1.17 -2.49
C GLU A 78 -8.68 -0.41 -3.80
N GLY A 79 -7.56 -0.59 -4.46
CA GLY A 79 -7.28 0.04 -5.72
C GLY A 79 -6.16 -0.66 -6.47
N ARG A 80 -5.67 0.02 -7.49
CA ARG A 80 -4.57 -0.44 -8.32
C ARG A 80 -3.55 0.66 -8.47
N VAL A 81 -2.29 0.27 -8.49
CA VAL A 81 -1.15 1.16 -8.72
C VAL A 81 -0.46 0.76 -10.01
N PRO A 82 0.07 1.71 -10.81
CA PRO A 82 0.84 1.36 -11.99
C PRO A 82 2.00 0.44 -11.63
N TYR A 83 2.34 -0.50 -12.52
CA TYR A 83 3.57 -1.27 -12.41
C TYR A 83 4.79 -0.34 -12.53
N LYS A 84 5.81 -0.55 -11.69
CA LYS A 84 6.96 0.36 -11.54
C LYS A 84 8.32 -0.27 -11.82
N GLY A 85 8.38 -1.53 -12.26
CA GLY A 85 9.64 -2.25 -12.39
C GLY A 85 10.10 -2.83 -11.06
N THR A 86 11.41 -2.95 -10.85
CA THR A 86 11.97 -3.55 -9.63
C THR A 86 11.95 -2.57 -8.45
N ALA A 87 12.05 -3.08 -7.23
CA ALA A 87 12.21 -2.25 -6.05
C ALA A 87 13.52 -1.47 -6.08
N ALA A 88 14.58 -2.05 -6.66
CA ALA A 88 15.87 -1.40 -6.82
C ALA A 88 15.77 -0.10 -7.62
N ASP A 89 15.04 -0.10 -8.74
CA ASP A 89 14.83 1.09 -9.59
C ASP A 89 14.10 2.22 -8.87
N SER A 90 13.33 1.89 -7.82
CA SER A 90 12.62 2.88 -7.01
C SER A 90 13.46 3.41 -5.84
N ILE A 91 14.55 2.74 -5.47
CA ILE A 91 15.37 3.04 -4.29
C ILE A 91 16.70 3.70 -4.65
N PHE A 92 17.35 3.26 -5.74
CA PHE A 92 18.68 3.69 -6.18
C PHE A 92 18.61 4.55 -7.45
#